data_AF-A0A833W546-F1
#
_entry.id   AF-A0A833W546-F1
#
_cell.length_a   1.000
_cell.length_b   1.000
_cell.length_c   1.000
_cell.angle_alpha   90.00
_cell.angle_beta   90.00
_cell.angle_gamma   90.00
#
_symmetry.space_group_name_H-M   'P 1'
#
loop_
_entity.id
_entity.type
_entity.pdbx_description
1 polymer ?
#
loop_
_entity_poly.entity_id
_entity_poly.type
_entity_poly.pdbx_seq_one_letter_code
_entity_poly.pdbx_strand_id
1 'polypeptide(L)'
;MMKLAAFQRNVFRACGLVVIVMGTDAKISNLVSQSQHSRTGSHWWMTVVSSFPTYQSIPFNDPAKEESWQKVIKLHPVVKDIADNSRGLFSRYFVDAVVQFALEEVAENEIFALADMLDAAFKAVYVKAQDAKGFMNTESGRHAQLMALSYTNASVELPDYTISATSCDDDRSEPPLKKSKVGVQSMHVHFANLVDEEITDVVVSGGRLKKVDGTPWMPICRFPVIEEDVLLYLAVLGGKEFSAYYDYNTGTNYSTAGVFDEFRRRIGNEPHGNTNALRNNYCEFENLVAHALFCASRKNGVRGIAFNEFFFALVDEFQDEFNPTKFKASALLERYAGLKKKFAETMIPFVAPPNARWPDYILGACGAGDGDCNFGHLVRAKDSERLDCYVMVSGSDNPLFVCECKHWKKKLDSGAMEKIIEGLNAEYTGRAGRDGQRKPKWHNWDLALVFCYELTQFKQKKVGAWKFHGTGIVTVDCKTWVKKWIIEPGAGEKLIIVLQTGSLF
;
A
#
# COMPACT_ATOMS: atom_id res chain seq x y z
N MET A 1 -2.55 -27.99 26.68
CA MET A 1 -2.44 -26.52 26.90
C MET A 1 -3.79 -25.80 27.10
N MET A 2 -4.85 -26.04 26.31
CA MET A 2 -6.15 -25.31 26.45
C MET A 2 -6.82 -25.37 27.85
N LYS A 3 -6.66 -26.48 28.60
CA LYS A 3 -7.28 -26.65 29.92
C LYS A 3 -6.72 -25.71 31.00
N LEU A 4 -5.44 -25.33 30.90
CA LEU A 4 -4.78 -24.48 31.91
C LEU A 4 -5.24 -23.03 31.81
N ALA A 5 -5.33 -22.49 30.59
CA ALA A 5 -5.80 -21.12 30.35
C ALA A 5 -7.30 -20.94 30.65
N ALA A 6 -8.12 -21.97 30.47
CA ALA A 6 -9.53 -21.95 30.89
C ALA A 6 -9.65 -21.98 32.42
N PHE A 7 -8.85 -22.81 33.09
CA PHE A 7 -8.79 -22.87 34.55
C PHE A 7 -8.34 -21.55 35.19
N GLN A 8 -7.24 -20.97 34.70
CA GLN A 8 -6.73 -19.67 35.19
C GLN A 8 -7.78 -18.56 35.03
N ARG A 9 -8.45 -18.47 33.87
CA ARG A 9 -9.55 -17.51 33.65
C ARG A 9 -10.70 -17.69 34.65
N ASN A 10 -11.08 -18.93 34.96
CA ASN A 10 -12.14 -19.23 35.91
C ASN A 10 -11.74 -18.87 37.36
N VAL A 11 -10.47 -19.07 37.73
CA VAL A 11 -9.93 -18.66 39.04
C VAL A 11 -9.99 -17.13 39.18
N PHE A 12 -9.49 -16.37 38.20
CA PHE A 12 -9.56 -14.90 38.24
C PHE A 12 -10.99 -14.40 38.40
N ARG A 13 -11.95 -14.97 37.67
CA ARG A 13 -13.38 -14.61 37.76
C ARG A 13 -14.02 -14.96 39.10
N ALA A 14 -13.69 -16.11 39.68
CA ALA A 14 -14.19 -16.49 40.99
C ALA A 14 -13.73 -15.52 42.09
N CYS A 15 -12.56 -14.90 41.90
CA CYS A 15 -12.01 -13.88 42.78
C CYS A 15 -12.47 -12.44 42.46
N GLY A 16 -13.37 -12.24 41.50
CA GLY A 16 -13.81 -10.89 41.08
C GLY A 16 -12.74 -10.09 40.34
N LEU A 17 -11.68 -10.75 39.85
CA LEU A 17 -10.58 -10.11 39.14
C LEU A 17 -10.89 -10.00 37.65
N VAL A 18 -10.59 -8.85 37.08
CA VAL A 18 -10.71 -8.57 35.65
C VAL A 18 -9.68 -9.40 34.89
N VAL A 19 -10.14 -10.13 33.87
CA VAL A 19 -9.26 -10.87 32.95
C VAL A 19 -8.83 -9.93 31.84
N ILE A 20 -7.56 -9.52 31.87
CA ILE A 20 -6.93 -8.81 30.75
C ILE A 20 -6.63 -9.84 29.66
N VAL A 21 -7.40 -9.80 28.57
CA VAL A 21 -7.15 -10.67 27.41
C VAL A 21 -6.18 -9.95 26.49
N MET A 22 -4.90 -10.26 26.64
CA MET A 22 -3.87 -9.86 25.68
C MET A 22 -3.89 -10.87 24.53
N GLY A 23 -4.44 -10.49 23.38
CA GLY A 23 -4.54 -11.39 22.24
C GLY A 23 -4.28 -10.66 20.94
N THR A 24 -3.25 -11.07 20.21
CA THR A 24 -3.03 -10.75 18.78
C THR A 24 -3.96 -11.55 17.87
N ASP A 25 -5.06 -12.07 18.41
CA ASP A 25 -5.79 -13.23 17.88
C ASP A 25 -7.28 -12.88 17.79
N ALA A 26 -7.90 -13.18 16.64
CA ALA A 26 -9.34 -12.99 16.44
C ALA A 26 -10.24 -13.95 17.22
N LYS A 27 -9.73 -14.66 18.24
CA LYS A 27 -10.56 -15.14 19.37
C LYS A 27 -11.46 -14.05 19.94
N ILE A 28 -11.08 -12.78 19.77
CA ILE A 28 -11.92 -11.62 20.09
C ILE A 28 -13.26 -11.61 19.31
N SER A 29 -13.32 -12.22 18.12
CA SER A 29 -14.55 -12.37 17.32
C SER A 29 -15.53 -13.41 17.88
N ASN A 30 -15.08 -14.27 18.81
CA ASN A 30 -15.88 -15.37 19.35
C ASN A 30 -16.01 -15.31 20.89
N LEU A 31 -15.95 -14.11 21.46
CA LEU A 31 -15.99 -13.92 22.91
C LEU A 31 -17.33 -14.28 23.56
N VAL A 32 -18.43 -14.15 22.81
CA VAL A 32 -19.78 -14.52 23.29
C VAL A 32 -19.89 -16.02 23.53
N SER A 33 -19.44 -16.85 22.58
CA SER A 33 -19.48 -18.32 22.77
C SER A 33 -18.57 -18.74 23.93
N GLN A 34 -17.45 -18.05 24.11
CA GLN A 34 -16.56 -18.25 25.26
C GLN A 34 -17.18 -17.80 26.59
N SER A 35 -18.20 -16.92 26.56
CA SER A 35 -18.92 -16.45 27.75
C SER A 35 -20.08 -17.32 28.22
N GLN A 36 -20.44 -18.36 27.47
CA GLN A 36 -21.54 -19.25 27.86
C GLN A 36 -21.15 -20.07 29.12
N HIS A 37 -21.66 -19.65 30.28
CA HIS A 37 -21.58 -20.33 31.58
C HIS A 37 -22.91 -20.15 32.33
N SER A 38 -23.07 -20.85 33.46
CA SER A 38 -24.30 -21.00 34.27
C SER A 38 -24.95 -19.73 34.83
N ARG A 39 -24.43 -18.53 34.54
CA ARG A 39 -25.01 -17.25 34.96
C ARG A 39 -25.85 -16.66 33.84
N THR A 40 -27.14 -16.44 34.10
CA THR A 40 -28.10 -15.86 33.15
C THR A 40 -28.15 -14.32 33.18
N GLY A 41 -27.54 -13.69 34.20
CA GLY A 41 -27.53 -12.24 34.40
C GLY A 41 -26.38 -11.49 33.73
N SER A 42 -26.53 -10.18 33.59
CA SER A 42 -25.47 -9.30 33.09
C SER A 42 -24.27 -9.32 34.02
N HIS A 43 -23.06 -9.42 33.46
CA HIS A 43 -21.83 -9.44 34.25
C HIS A 43 -20.66 -8.86 33.47
N TRP A 44 -19.70 -8.31 34.22
CA TRP A 44 -18.40 -7.89 33.70
C TRP A 44 -17.66 -9.07 33.10
N TRP A 45 -17.19 -8.90 31.87
CA TRP A 45 -16.59 -9.98 31.11
C TRP A 45 -15.09 -9.80 30.93
N MET A 46 -14.67 -8.64 30.42
CA MET A 46 -13.27 -8.32 30.18
C MET A 46 -13.05 -6.81 30.02
N THR A 47 -11.77 -6.45 30.05
CA THR A 47 -11.26 -5.16 29.60
C THR A 47 -10.41 -5.40 28.36
N VAL A 48 -10.73 -4.70 27.26
CA VAL A 48 -10.03 -4.77 25.98
C VAL A 48 -8.98 -3.67 25.93
N VAL A 49 -7.74 -4.06 25.67
CA VAL A 49 -6.64 -3.15 25.33
C VAL A 49 -6.32 -3.39 23.86
N SER A 50 -6.55 -2.38 23.03
CA SER A 50 -6.54 -2.49 21.57
C SER A 50 -5.16 -2.49 20.93
N SER A 51 -4.22 -1.79 21.55
CA SER A 51 -2.84 -1.65 21.10
C SER A 51 -1.89 -1.77 22.28
N PHE A 52 -0.76 -2.43 22.04
CA PHE A 52 0.37 -2.33 22.95
C PHE A 52 1.02 -0.94 22.82
N PRO A 53 1.73 -0.47 23.86
CA PRO A 53 2.57 0.71 23.73
C PRO A 53 3.52 0.57 22.53
N THR A 54 3.89 1.71 21.95
CA THR A 54 4.94 1.78 20.93
C THR A 54 6.24 1.18 21.46
N TYR A 55 7.13 0.82 20.53
CA TYR A 55 8.43 0.25 20.89
C TYR A 55 9.15 1.13 21.91
N GLN A 56 9.55 0.53 23.03
CA GLN A 56 10.48 1.15 23.96
C GLN A 56 11.87 0.61 23.64
N SER A 57 12.82 1.51 23.39
CA SER A 57 14.21 1.12 23.15
C SER A 57 14.73 0.30 24.33
N ILE A 58 15.15 -0.94 24.05
CA ILE A 58 15.76 -1.82 25.03
C ILE A 58 17.25 -1.92 24.67
N PRO A 59 18.15 -1.44 25.55
CA PRO A 59 19.59 -1.55 25.32
C PRO A 59 20.01 -3.00 25.08
N PHE A 60 21.01 -3.20 24.24
CA PHE A 60 21.61 -4.51 24.06
C PHE A 60 22.38 -4.91 25.31
N ASN A 61 22.21 -6.17 25.74
CA ASN A 61 23.04 -6.76 26.79
C ASN A 61 24.51 -6.92 26.35
N ASP A 62 24.74 -7.02 25.04
CA ASP A 62 26.05 -7.11 24.42
C ASP A 62 26.61 -5.68 24.19
N PRO A 63 27.70 -5.29 24.87
CA PRO A 63 28.26 -3.95 24.73
C PRO A 63 28.66 -3.58 23.31
N ALA A 64 29.13 -4.53 22.50
CA ALA A 64 29.54 -4.26 21.13
C ALA A 64 28.32 -3.96 20.23
N LYS A 65 27.21 -4.65 20.48
CA LYS A 65 25.93 -4.38 19.79
C LYS A 65 25.35 -3.02 20.19
N GLU A 66 25.43 -2.68 21.46
CA GLU A 66 24.98 -1.36 21.93
C GLU A 66 25.82 -0.23 21.34
N GLU A 67 27.14 -0.36 21.36
CA GLU A 67 28.05 0.63 20.76
C GLU A 67 27.80 0.78 19.26
N SER A 68 27.62 -0.34 18.54
CA SER A 68 27.28 -0.33 17.11
C SER A 68 25.95 0.39 16.86
N TRP A 69 24.89 0.06 17.62
CA TRP A 69 23.60 0.75 17.51
C TRP A 69 23.71 2.26 17.71
N GLN A 70 24.41 2.70 18.77
CA GLN A 70 24.62 4.12 19.06
C GLN A 70 25.41 4.82 17.95
N LYS A 71 26.40 4.15 17.35
CA LYS A 71 27.16 4.66 16.21
C LYS A 71 26.26 4.84 14.98
N VAL A 72 25.44 3.83 14.66
CA VAL A 72 24.53 3.87 13.50
C VAL A 72 23.52 5.00 13.63
N ILE A 73 22.81 5.12 14.76
CA ILE A 73 21.77 6.16 14.91
C ILE A 73 22.36 7.58 14.99
N LYS A 74 23.62 7.71 15.40
CA LYS A 74 24.34 8.98 15.36
C LYS A 74 24.70 9.37 13.92
N LEU A 75 25.08 8.39 13.11
CA LEU A 75 25.40 8.60 11.71
C LEU A 75 24.13 8.82 10.90
N HIS A 76 23.10 8.00 11.11
CA HIS A 76 21.83 7.96 10.38
C HIS A 76 20.63 8.06 11.33
N PRO A 77 20.24 9.27 11.77
CA PRO A 77 19.14 9.46 12.72
C PRO A 77 17.81 8.83 12.31
N VAL A 78 17.52 8.79 11.00
CA VAL A 78 16.32 8.18 10.43
C VAL A 78 16.11 6.72 10.86
N VAL A 79 17.19 5.99 11.13
CA VAL A 79 17.13 4.59 11.59
C VAL A 79 16.43 4.49 12.94
N LYS A 80 16.70 5.43 13.84
CA LYS A 80 16.01 5.51 15.14
C LYS A 80 14.55 5.90 14.94
N ASP A 81 14.27 6.87 14.08
CA ASP A 81 12.90 7.31 13.80
C ASP A 81 12.04 6.17 13.22
N ILE A 82 12.61 5.33 12.35
CA ILE A 82 11.93 4.13 11.83
C ILE A 82 11.59 3.16 12.97
N ALA A 83 12.54 2.91 13.88
CA ALA A 83 12.34 1.98 14.99
C ALA A 83 11.31 2.49 16.01
N ASP A 84 11.32 3.78 16.33
CA ASP A 84 10.45 4.39 17.34
C ASP A 84 9.00 4.54 16.83
N ASN A 85 8.81 4.76 15.52
CA ASN A 85 7.49 4.88 14.88
C ASN A 85 7.01 3.55 14.27
N SER A 86 7.39 2.44 14.88
CA SER A 86 7.00 1.09 14.47
C SER A 86 6.54 0.25 15.65
N ARG A 87 5.76 -0.81 15.36
CA ARG A 87 5.35 -1.75 16.41
C ARG A 87 6.55 -2.52 16.97
N GLY A 88 6.52 -2.81 18.27
CA GLY A 88 7.68 -3.37 18.98
C GLY A 88 8.30 -4.63 18.39
N LEU A 89 7.49 -5.54 17.82
CA LEU A 89 8.01 -6.74 17.17
C LEU A 89 8.84 -6.41 15.92
N PHE A 90 8.34 -5.52 15.07
CA PHE A 90 9.03 -5.12 13.84
C PHE A 90 10.26 -4.28 14.17
N SER A 91 10.14 -3.34 15.10
CA SER A 91 11.28 -2.54 15.57
C SER A 91 12.39 -3.43 16.11
N ARG A 92 12.07 -4.49 16.88
CA ARG A 92 13.10 -5.40 17.37
C ARG A 92 13.83 -6.13 16.25
N TYR A 93 13.09 -6.68 15.28
CA TYR A 93 13.68 -7.35 14.12
C TYR A 93 14.55 -6.42 13.29
N PHE A 94 14.09 -5.17 13.11
CA PHE A 94 14.80 -4.13 12.39
C PHE A 94 16.10 -3.73 13.10
N VAL A 95 16.03 -3.37 14.39
CA VAL A 95 17.19 -2.96 15.20
C VAL A 95 18.23 -4.08 15.28
N ASP A 96 17.80 -5.33 15.46
CA ASP A 96 18.71 -6.49 15.44
C ASP A 96 19.43 -6.64 14.09
N ALA A 97 18.71 -6.45 12.97
CA ALA A 97 19.27 -6.58 11.63
C ALA A 97 20.22 -5.43 11.28
N VAL A 98 19.88 -4.20 11.66
CA VAL A 98 20.74 -3.02 11.50
C VAL A 98 22.08 -3.22 12.22
N VAL A 99 22.03 -3.63 13.49
CA VAL A 99 23.25 -3.84 14.27
C VAL A 99 24.10 -4.98 13.70
N GLN A 100 23.45 -6.07 13.27
CA GLN A 100 24.16 -7.18 12.65
C GLN A 100 24.86 -6.75 11.36
N PHE A 101 24.15 -6.05 10.47
CA PHE A 101 24.71 -5.49 9.23
C PHE A 101 25.89 -4.57 9.52
N ALA A 102 25.73 -3.64 10.47
CA ALA A 102 26.81 -2.73 10.84
C ALA A 102 28.02 -3.44 11.44
N LEU A 103 27.85 -4.50 12.23
CA LEU A 103 28.98 -5.26 12.78
C LEU A 103 29.76 -6.05 11.71
N GLU A 104 29.05 -6.54 10.69
CA GLU A 104 29.66 -7.29 9.57
C GLU A 104 30.42 -6.34 8.63
N GLU A 105 29.84 -5.19 8.28
CA GLU A 105 30.40 -4.25 7.30
C GLU A 105 31.42 -3.27 7.90
N VAL A 106 31.29 -2.88 9.19
CA VAL A 106 32.24 -1.98 9.87
C VAL A 106 33.56 -2.68 10.23
N ALA A 107 33.62 -4.02 10.15
CA ALA A 107 34.85 -4.78 10.33
C ALA A 107 35.94 -4.39 9.30
N GLU A 108 35.58 -3.72 8.19
CA GLU A 108 36.48 -3.35 7.10
C GLU A 108 36.81 -1.84 7.00
N ASN A 109 36.44 -1.01 8.01
CA ASN A 109 36.65 0.46 8.02
C ASN A 109 35.93 1.25 6.90
N GLU A 110 34.96 0.69 6.20
CA GLU A 110 34.18 1.42 5.19
C GLU A 110 32.91 2.07 5.78
N ILE A 111 32.53 3.23 5.22
CA ILE A 111 31.22 3.85 5.45
C ILE A 111 30.23 3.07 4.58
N PHE A 112 29.37 2.25 5.19
CA PHE A 112 28.32 1.55 4.47
C PHE A 112 27.23 2.52 4.00
N ALA A 113 26.56 2.15 2.92
CA ALA A 113 25.50 2.97 2.35
C ALA A 113 24.18 2.74 3.09
N LEU A 114 23.49 3.82 3.48
CA LEU A 114 22.25 3.75 4.26
C LEU A 114 21.20 2.87 3.56
N ALA A 115 21.03 3.02 2.24
CA ALA A 115 20.05 2.25 1.50
C ALA A 115 20.28 0.73 1.56
N ASP A 116 21.53 0.27 1.49
CA ASP A 116 21.83 -1.17 1.50
C ASP A 116 21.58 -1.77 2.89
N MET A 117 21.90 -1.03 3.96
CA MET A 117 21.53 -1.41 5.33
C MET A 117 20.01 -1.45 5.51
N LEU A 118 19.27 -0.44 5.02
CA LEU A 118 17.81 -0.42 5.13
C LEU A 118 17.18 -1.58 4.36
N ASP A 119 17.61 -1.85 3.13
CA ASP A 119 17.11 -2.97 2.32
C ASP A 119 17.37 -4.32 3.02
N ALA A 120 18.56 -4.51 3.61
CA ALA A 120 18.89 -5.71 4.38
C ALA A 120 18.02 -5.84 5.65
N ALA A 121 17.83 -4.75 6.38
CA ALA A 121 17.00 -4.75 7.58
C ALA A 121 15.51 -4.97 7.26
N PHE A 122 14.99 -4.36 6.20
CA PHE A 122 13.61 -4.58 5.76
C PHE A 122 13.37 -6.01 5.28
N LYS A 123 14.34 -6.60 4.58
CA LYS A 123 14.31 -8.04 4.25
C LYS A 123 14.23 -8.89 5.51
N ALA A 124 15.06 -8.62 6.51
CA ALA A 124 15.04 -9.38 7.76
C ALA A 124 13.70 -9.25 8.51
N VAL A 125 13.09 -8.06 8.53
CA VAL A 125 11.75 -7.85 9.10
C VAL A 125 10.70 -8.65 8.33
N TYR A 126 10.72 -8.58 6.99
CA TYR A 126 9.78 -9.33 6.14
C TYR A 126 9.83 -10.83 6.42
N VAL A 127 11.03 -11.42 6.35
CA VAL A 127 11.25 -12.86 6.54
C VAL A 127 10.74 -13.30 7.91
N LYS A 128 11.19 -12.62 8.98
CA LYS A 128 10.77 -12.98 10.34
C LYS A 128 9.26 -12.79 10.57
N ALA A 129 8.67 -11.76 9.98
CA ALA A 129 7.22 -11.54 10.05
C ALA A 129 6.44 -12.63 9.31
N GLN A 130 6.93 -13.07 8.16
CA GLN A 130 6.35 -14.14 7.34
C GLN A 130 6.52 -15.51 8.01
N ASP A 131 7.66 -15.79 8.64
CA ASP A 131 7.88 -16.99 9.45
C ASP A 131 6.92 -17.05 10.64
N ALA A 132 6.74 -15.91 11.32
CA ALA A 132 5.90 -15.84 12.51
C ALA A 132 4.40 -15.94 12.21
N LYS A 133 3.93 -15.35 11.09
CA LYS A 133 2.49 -15.20 10.82
C LYS A 133 2.00 -15.96 9.59
N GLY A 134 2.88 -16.28 8.64
CA GLY A 134 2.53 -16.97 7.39
C GLY A 134 1.52 -16.18 6.56
N PHE A 135 1.63 -14.86 6.52
CA PHE A 135 0.64 -13.99 5.89
C PHE A 135 0.57 -14.15 4.36
N MET A 136 1.56 -14.77 3.72
CA MET A 136 1.48 -15.19 2.32
C MET A 136 1.07 -16.65 2.10
N ASN A 137 1.02 -17.48 3.15
CA ASN A 137 0.79 -18.93 3.05
C ASN A 137 -0.65 -19.28 2.62
N THR A 138 -1.58 -18.35 2.81
CA THR A 138 -3.02 -18.59 2.59
C THR A 138 -3.64 -17.48 1.77
N GLU A 139 -4.71 -17.80 1.05
CA GLU A 139 -5.52 -16.83 0.29
C GLU A 139 -5.98 -15.67 1.18
N SER A 140 -6.45 -15.97 2.39
CA SER A 140 -6.92 -14.95 3.33
C SER A 140 -5.80 -14.01 3.77
N GLY A 141 -4.57 -14.50 3.89
CA GLY A 141 -3.40 -13.69 4.19
C GLY A 141 -3.06 -12.75 3.03
N ARG A 142 -3.00 -13.26 1.79
CA ARG A 142 -2.80 -12.44 0.58
C ARG A 142 -3.89 -11.37 0.41
N HIS A 143 -5.14 -11.70 0.74
CA HIS A 143 -6.24 -10.73 0.72
C HIS A 143 -6.07 -9.65 1.79
N ALA A 144 -5.55 -10.00 2.95
CA ALA A 144 -5.24 -9.03 4.00
C ALA A 144 -4.06 -8.13 3.60
N GLN A 145 -3.03 -8.67 2.93
CA GLN A 145 -1.97 -7.86 2.31
C GLN A 145 -2.54 -6.89 1.28
N LEU A 146 -3.44 -7.35 0.41
CA LEU A 146 -4.13 -6.50 -0.56
C LEU A 146 -4.84 -5.34 0.16
N MET A 147 -5.62 -5.63 1.21
CA MET A 147 -6.29 -4.60 2.00
C MET A 147 -5.33 -3.63 2.72
N ALA A 148 -4.17 -4.10 3.17
CA ALA A 148 -3.15 -3.24 3.79
C ALA A 148 -2.53 -2.29 2.77
N LEU A 149 -2.19 -2.81 1.58
CA LEU A 149 -1.59 -2.05 0.49
C LEU A 149 -2.54 -1.00 -0.08
N SER A 150 -3.85 -1.30 -0.20
CA SER A 150 -4.82 -0.31 -0.68
C SER A 150 -4.96 0.91 0.25
N TYR A 151 -4.54 0.81 1.51
CA TYR A 151 -4.58 1.88 2.53
C TYR A 151 -5.99 2.48 2.81
N THR A 152 -7.06 1.90 2.25
CA THR A 152 -8.44 2.44 2.36
C THR A 152 -9.08 2.24 3.74
N ASN A 153 -8.45 1.45 4.60
CA ASN A 153 -8.97 1.06 5.91
C ASN A 153 -8.16 1.64 7.08
N ALA A 154 -7.09 2.40 6.81
CA ALA A 154 -6.13 2.79 7.84
C ALA A 154 -6.65 3.93 8.74
N SER A 155 -7.51 4.81 8.22
CA SER A 155 -8.09 5.95 8.95
C SER A 155 -9.57 5.71 9.33
N VAL A 156 -9.94 6.05 10.56
CA VAL A 156 -11.31 5.99 11.08
C VAL A 156 -11.76 7.39 11.44
N GLU A 157 -12.57 8.01 10.59
CA GLU A 157 -13.54 8.98 11.11
C GLU A 157 -14.72 8.18 11.67
N LEU A 158 -14.86 8.21 13.01
CA LEU A 158 -15.97 7.58 13.73
C LEU A 158 -17.30 7.98 13.07
N PRO A 159 -18.23 7.04 12.82
CA PRO A 159 -19.57 7.41 12.39
C PRO A 159 -20.28 8.18 13.51
N ASP A 160 -20.53 9.46 13.28
CA ASP A 160 -21.60 10.18 13.96
C ASP A 160 -22.89 9.38 13.76
N TYR A 161 -23.40 8.81 14.85
CA TYR A 161 -24.67 8.10 14.89
C TYR A 161 -25.88 9.06 14.91
N THR A 162 -25.67 10.35 14.67
CA THR A 162 -26.71 11.39 14.64
C THR A 162 -27.10 11.73 13.20
N ILE A 163 -27.75 10.78 12.52
CA ILE A 163 -28.58 11.14 11.35
C ILE A 163 -29.82 11.86 11.89
N SER A 164 -29.71 13.18 12.04
CA SER A 164 -30.85 14.08 12.04
C SER A 164 -31.23 14.33 10.59
N ALA A 165 -32.36 13.75 10.17
CA ALA A 165 -32.97 14.02 8.88
C ALA A 165 -33.46 15.48 8.82
N THR A 166 -32.73 16.35 8.14
CA THR A 166 -33.17 17.65 7.57
C THR A 166 -31.99 18.20 6.75
N SER A 167 -31.97 17.94 5.44
CA SER A 167 -32.38 18.87 4.38
C SER A 167 -31.30 19.86 3.92
N CYS A 168 -31.03 19.78 2.61
CA CYS A 168 -30.58 20.84 1.70
C CYS A 168 -29.07 21.12 1.62
N ASP A 169 -28.55 20.87 0.41
CA ASP A 169 -27.51 21.61 -0.29
C ASP A 169 -26.28 22.05 0.50
N ASP A 170 -25.26 21.18 0.56
CA ASP A 170 -23.89 21.66 0.65
C ASP A 170 -22.95 20.78 -0.20
N ASP A 171 -22.60 21.30 -1.37
CA ASP A 171 -21.72 20.73 -2.41
C ASP A 171 -20.23 20.82 -1.98
N ARG A 172 -19.96 20.74 -0.66
CA ARG A 172 -18.67 21.01 0.00
C ARG A 172 -18.17 19.92 0.91
N SER A 173 -18.84 18.78 0.92
CA SER A 173 -18.36 17.62 1.65
C SER A 173 -17.36 16.88 0.76
N GLU A 174 -16.13 16.70 1.24
CA GLU A 174 -15.25 15.67 0.72
C GLU A 174 -16.06 14.38 0.55
N PRO A 175 -15.92 13.62 -0.55
CA PRO A 175 -16.52 12.30 -0.58
C PRO A 175 -15.93 11.55 0.62
N PRO A 176 -16.76 11.09 1.57
CA PRO A 176 -16.23 10.48 2.79
C PRO A 176 -15.29 9.35 2.37
N LEU A 177 -14.10 9.28 2.97
CA LEU A 177 -13.28 8.07 2.94
C LEU A 177 -14.21 6.94 3.35
N LYS A 178 -14.65 6.12 2.39
CA LYS A 178 -15.67 5.11 2.64
C LYS A 178 -15.06 4.06 3.56
N LYS A 179 -15.44 4.16 4.83
CA LYS A 179 -15.13 3.35 6.01
C LYS A 179 -15.05 1.85 5.69
N SER A 180 -13.92 1.35 5.17
CA SER A 180 -13.78 -0.09 4.93
C SER A 180 -13.18 -0.74 6.18
N LYS A 181 -14.02 -1.39 6.97
CA LYS A 181 -13.58 -2.27 8.07
C LYS A 181 -12.82 -3.45 7.46
N VAL A 182 -11.70 -3.87 8.04
CA VAL A 182 -11.16 -5.20 7.72
C VAL A 182 -11.83 -6.25 8.61
N GLY A 183 -12.05 -7.43 8.06
CA GLY A 183 -12.57 -8.55 8.84
C GLY A 183 -11.59 -8.87 9.97
N VAL A 184 -12.11 -9.31 11.13
CA VAL A 184 -11.27 -9.69 12.27
C VAL A 184 -10.27 -10.80 11.91
N GLN A 185 -10.56 -11.57 10.85
CA GLN A 185 -9.62 -12.52 10.25
C GLN A 185 -8.28 -11.88 9.86
N SER A 186 -8.27 -10.62 9.43
CA SER A 186 -7.06 -9.88 9.08
C SER A 186 -6.14 -9.65 10.27
N MET A 187 -6.60 -9.73 11.52
CA MET A 187 -5.71 -9.77 12.70
C MET A 187 -5.00 -11.12 12.84
N HIS A 188 -5.67 -12.22 12.44
CA HIS A 188 -5.08 -13.56 12.53
C HIS A 188 -4.03 -13.78 11.47
N VAL A 189 -4.37 -13.44 10.24
CA VAL A 189 -3.53 -13.74 9.07
C VAL A 189 -2.65 -12.57 8.67
N HIS A 190 -2.83 -11.39 9.28
CA HIS A 190 -2.06 -10.18 9.00
C HIS A 190 -1.99 -9.22 10.20
N PHE A 191 -1.31 -8.10 10.05
CA PHE A 191 -0.98 -7.17 11.14
C PHE A 191 -2.01 -6.04 11.35
N ALA A 192 -3.30 -6.34 11.17
CA ALA A 192 -4.38 -5.42 11.54
C ALA A 192 -4.50 -5.30 13.07
N ASN A 193 -4.92 -4.12 13.55
CA ASN A 193 -5.15 -3.80 14.95
C ASN A 193 -6.64 -3.54 15.21
N LEU A 194 -7.06 -3.61 16.47
CA LEU A 194 -8.39 -3.19 16.89
C LEU A 194 -8.50 -1.66 16.83
N VAL A 195 -9.67 -1.17 16.48
CA VAL A 195 -9.94 0.28 16.34
C VAL A 195 -10.13 0.97 17.69
N ASP A 196 -10.52 0.25 18.75
CA ASP A 196 -10.88 0.86 20.04
C ASP A 196 -9.69 1.67 20.62
N GLU A 197 -9.64 2.99 20.51
CA GLU A 197 -8.46 3.78 20.95
C GLU A 197 -8.26 3.79 22.47
N GLU A 198 -9.32 3.46 23.22
CA GLU A 198 -9.32 3.42 24.68
C GLU A 198 -9.47 2.00 25.24
N ILE A 199 -9.00 1.85 26.47
CA ILE A 199 -9.26 0.68 27.30
C ILE A 199 -10.78 0.50 27.42
N THR A 200 -11.32 -0.55 26.80
CA THR A 200 -12.76 -0.72 26.68
C THR A 200 -13.24 -1.85 27.57
N ASP A 201 -14.05 -1.52 28.56
CA ASP A 201 -14.71 -2.51 29.41
C ASP A 201 -15.94 -3.09 28.72
N VAL A 202 -16.00 -4.42 28.68
CA VAL A 202 -17.04 -5.18 27.99
C VAL A 202 -17.80 -6.03 29.00
N VAL A 203 -19.13 -5.93 28.95
CA VAL A 203 -20.08 -6.75 29.70
C VAL A 203 -20.80 -7.71 28.76
N VAL A 204 -21.17 -8.87 29.29
CA VAL A 204 -22.04 -9.83 28.58
C VAL A 204 -23.45 -9.68 29.12
N SER A 205 -24.43 -9.50 28.24
CA SER A 205 -25.85 -9.42 28.60
C SER A 205 -26.72 -9.95 27.45
N GLY A 206 -27.60 -10.91 27.74
CA GLY A 206 -28.51 -11.51 26.75
C GLY A 206 -27.78 -12.18 25.58
N GLY A 207 -26.61 -12.78 25.82
CA GLY A 207 -25.80 -13.41 24.77
C GLY A 207 -25.15 -12.42 23.80
N ARG A 208 -25.00 -11.14 24.18
CA ARG A 208 -24.32 -10.11 23.39
C ARG A 208 -23.26 -9.40 24.22
N LEU A 209 -22.20 -8.94 23.55
CA LEU A 209 -21.21 -8.06 24.15
C LEU A 209 -21.69 -6.62 24.07
N LYS A 210 -21.53 -5.90 25.17
CA LYS A 210 -21.87 -4.49 25.27
C LYS A 210 -20.76 -3.76 26.02
N LYS A 211 -20.59 -2.47 25.77
CA LYS A 211 -19.84 -1.62 26.69
C LYS A 211 -20.64 -1.42 27.98
N VAL A 212 -20.00 -0.88 29.00
CA VAL A 212 -20.60 -0.62 30.32
C VAL A 212 -21.84 0.28 30.25
N ASP A 213 -21.85 1.23 29.30
CA ASP A 213 -22.98 2.13 29.02
C ASP A 213 -24.17 1.43 28.31
N GLY A 214 -24.05 0.15 27.99
CA GLY A 214 -25.08 -0.65 27.33
C GLY A 214 -25.03 -0.62 25.80
N THR A 215 -24.12 0.14 25.19
CA THR A 215 -23.92 0.16 23.72
C THR A 215 -23.41 -1.20 23.22
N PRO A 216 -23.92 -1.72 22.07
CA PRO A 216 -23.39 -2.95 21.51
C PRO A 216 -21.90 -2.82 21.17
N TRP A 217 -21.10 -3.80 21.59
CA TRP A 217 -19.68 -3.85 21.26
C TRP A 217 -19.39 -5.00 20.29
N MET A 218 -18.56 -4.73 19.29
CA MET A 218 -18.05 -5.72 18.35
C MET A 218 -16.60 -5.38 17.98
N PRO A 219 -15.73 -6.38 17.77
CA PRO A 219 -14.36 -6.12 17.39
C PRO A 219 -14.32 -5.57 15.97
N ILE A 220 -13.84 -4.33 15.83
CA ILE A 220 -13.60 -3.67 14.55
C ILE A 220 -12.09 -3.57 14.37
N CYS A 221 -11.61 -3.90 13.17
CA CYS A 221 -10.20 -3.95 12.87
C CYS A 221 -9.84 -3.00 11.72
N ARG A 222 -8.62 -2.45 11.79
CA ARG A 222 -7.97 -1.67 10.74
C ARG A 222 -6.50 -2.00 10.61
N PHE A 223 -5.88 -1.71 9.48
CA PHE A 223 -4.42 -1.57 9.48
C PHE A 223 -4.04 -0.24 10.14
N PRO A 224 -2.90 -0.19 10.86
CA PRO A 224 -2.43 1.07 11.44
C PRO A 224 -2.17 2.11 10.35
N VAL A 225 -2.24 3.41 10.66
CA VAL A 225 -1.73 4.42 9.71
C VAL A 225 -0.19 4.35 9.64
N ILE A 226 0.43 4.95 8.63
CA ILE A 226 1.90 4.91 8.47
C ILE A 226 2.61 5.46 9.71
N GLU A 227 2.05 6.49 10.33
CA GLU A 227 2.58 7.15 11.53
C GLU A 227 2.55 6.22 12.76
N GLU A 228 1.65 5.23 12.79
CA GLU A 228 1.55 4.26 13.87
C GLU A 228 2.46 3.05 13.67
N ASP A 229 2.82 2.72 12.42
CA ASP A 229 3.63 1.55 12.11
C ASP A 229 4.32 1.61 10.74
N VAL A 230 5.41 2.38 10.66
CA VAL A 230 6.09 2.62 9.37
C VAL A 230 6.72 1.34 8.79
N LEU A 231 7.19 0.41 9.64
CA LEU A 231 7.80 -0.84 9.18
C LEU A 231 6.81 -1.83 8.52
N LEU A 232 5.51 -1.74 8.82
CA LEU A 232 4.51 -2.48 8.03
C LEU A 232 4.61 -2.08 6.56
N TYR A 233 4.74 -0.78 6.29
CA TYR A 233 4.70 -0.21 4.94
C TYR A 233 6.06 -0.20 4.24
N LEU A 234 7.16 -0.13 5.00
CA LEU A 234 8.52 -0.19 4.47
C LEU A 234 8.98 -1.64 4.22
N ALA A 235 8.69 -2.56 5.13
CA ALA A 235 9.24 -3.91 5.08
C ALA A 235 8.22 -4.98 4.69
N VAL A 236 7.04 -4.99 5.33
CA VAL A 236 6.06 -6.09 5.16
C VAL A 236 5.33 -6.01 3.81
N LEU A 237 5.17 -4.82 3.24
CA LEU A 237 4.54 -4.62 1.91
C LEU A 237 5.49 -4.80 0.72
N GLY A 238 6.64 -5.45 0.89
CA GLY A 238 7.59 -5.73 -0.20
C GLY A 238 8.82 -4.83 -0.20
N GLY A 239 9.86 -5.28 -0.90
CA GLY A 239 11.19 -4.67 -0.90
C GLY A 239 12.04 -5.07 -2.12
N LYS A 240 13.35 -4.85 -2.04
CA LYS A 240 14.31 -5.03 -3.15
C LYS A 240 14.20 -6.38 -3.86
N GLU A 241 14.17 -7.46 -3.10
CA GLU A 241 14.23 -8.82 -3.64
C GLU A 241 12.86 -9.50 -3.77
N PHE A 242 11.81 -8.92 -3.19
CA PHE A 242 10.50 -9.57 -3.07
C PHE A 242 9.37 -8.58 -3.36
N SER A 243 8.45 -8.98 -4.25
CA SER A 243 7.23 -8.19 -4.51
C SER A 243 6.38 -8.11 -3.23
N ALA A 244 5.40 -7.21 -3.22
CA ALA A 244 4.43 -7.14 -2.13
C ALA A 244 3.68 -8.46 -1.92
N TYR A 245 3.60 -9.33 -2.95
CA TYR A 245 2.95 -10.64 -2.89
C TYR A 245 3.94 -11.78 -3.12
N TYR A 246 4.93 -11.92 -2.25
CA TYR A 246 5.97 -12.96 -2.35
C TYR A 246 5.98 -13.88 -1.13
N ASP A 247 5.72 -15.17 -1.33
CA ASP A 247 5.88 -16.13 -0.24
C ASP A 247 7.34 -16.57 -0.11
N TYR A 248 8.04 -16.00 0.89
CA TYR A 248 9.43 -16.32 1.17
C TYR A 248 9.67 -17.77 1.57
N ASN A 249 8.68 -18.42 2.20
CA ASN A 249 8.82 -19.79 2.69
C ASN A 249 8.82 -20.81 1.56
N THR A 250 8.09 -20.52 0.49
CA THR A 250 7.97 -21.40 -0.68
C THR A 250 8.74 -20.88 -1.90
N GLY A 251 9.23 -19.64 -1.86
CA GLY A 251 9.85 -18.97 -3.00
C GLY A 251 8.85 -18.55 -4.08
N THR A 252 7.55 -18.53 -3.78
CA THR A 252 6.48 -18.28 -4.75
C THR A 252 6.22 -16.78 -4.92
N ASN A 253 6.33 -16.27 -6.14
CA ASN A 253 5.90 -14.91 -6.47
C ASN A 253 4.48 -14.93 -7.04
N TYR A 254 3.58 -14.10 -6.50
CA TYR A 254 2.24 -13.90 -7.05
C TYR A 254 2.19 -12.54 -7.75
N SER A 255 1.73 -12.50 -8.99
CA SER A 255 1.51 -11.23 -9.67
C SER A 255 0.34 -10.48 -9.04
N THR A 256 0.39 -9.14 -9.04
CA THR A 256 -0.72 -8.30 -8.58
C THR A 256 -2.03 -8.69 -9.27
N ALA A 257 -2.01 -8.90 -10.59
CA ALA A 257 -3.19 -9.34 -11.32
C ALA A 257 -3.74 -10.70 -10.82
N GLY A 258 -2.86 -11.66 -10.54
CA GLY A 258 -3.25 -12.97 -10.01
C GLY A 258 -3.89 -12.90 -8.62
N VAL A 259 -3.37 -12.06 -7.72
CA VAL A 259 -3.97 -11.87 -6.38
C VAL A 259 -5.34 -11.19 -6.48
N PHE A 260 -5.51 -10.22 -7.39
CA PHE A 260 -6.81 -9.62 -7.64
C PHE A 260 -7.82 -10.59 -8.27
N ASP A 261 -7.38 -11.52 -9.12
CA ASP A 261 -8.21 -12.62 -9.63
C ASP A 261 -8.76 -13.48 -8.49
N GLU A 262 -7.83 -13.99 -7.68
CA GLU A 262 -8.09 -14.88 -6.55
C GLU A 262 -9.10 -14.23 -5.59
N PHE A 263 -8.87 -12.94 -5.29
CA PHE A 263 -9.77 -12.16 -4.46
C PHE A 263 -11.19 -12.09 -5.05
N ARG A 264 -11.32 -11.74 -6.33
CA ARG A 264 -12.62 -11.63 -7.01
C ARG A 264 -13.37 -12.96 -7.08
N ARG A 265 -12.68 -14.05 -7.41
CA ARG A 265 -13.27 -15.40 -7.43
C ARG A 265 -13.86 -15.77 -6.08
N ARG A 266 -13.19 -15.42 -4.97
CA ARG A 266 -13.66 -15.70 -3.61
C ARG A 266 -14.89 -14.88 -3.21
N ILE A 267 -14.92 -13.58 -3.50
CA ILE A 267 -16.08 -12.74 -3.15
C ILE A 267 -17.29 -12.94 -4.06
N GLY A 268 -17.10 -13.69 -5.16
CA GLY A 268 -18.12 -13.92 -6.19
C GLY A 268 -18.21 -12.77 -7.19
N ASN A 269 -18.51 -13.09 -8.44
CA ASN A 269 -18.99 -12.12 -9.41
C ASN A 269 -20.43 -11.74 -9.03
N GLU A 270 -20.64 -10.79 -8.12
CA GLU A 270 -21.94 -10.11 -8.03
C GLU A 270 -21.87 -8.78 -8.79
N PRO A 271 -22.34 -8.71 -10.04
CA PRO A 271 -22.58 -7.44 -10.71
C PRO A 271 -23.79 -6.67 -10.14
N HIS A 272 -24.51 -7.21 -9.13
CA HIS A 272 -25.76 -6.65 -8.62
C HIS A 272 -25.87 -6.74 -7.08
N GLY A 273 -24.77 -6.51 -6.36
CA GLY A 273 -24.83 -6.27 -4.92
C GLY A 273 -25.71 -5.06 -4.63
N ASN A 274 -26.57 -5.17 -3.61
CA ASN A 274 -27.46 -4.13 -3.08
C ASN A 274 -26.81 -2.73 -3.17
N THR A 275 -27.46 -1.76 -3.82
CA THR A 275 -26.95 -0.38 -3.92
C THR A 275 -26.73 0.30 -2.57
N ASN A 276 -27.28 -0.25 -1.49
CA ASN A 276 -27.08 0.20 -0.12
C ASN A 276 -25.96 -0.54 0.64
N ALA A 277 -25.32 -1.57 0.05
CA ALA A 277 -24.18 -2.24 0.66
C ALA A 277 -22.89 -1.46 0.41
N LEU A 278 -22.00 -1.39 1.41
CA LEU A 278 -20.67 -0.81 1.25
C LEU A 278 -19.93 -1.54 0.12
N ARG A 279 -19.70 -0.85 -1.00
CA ARG A 279 -18.81 -1.34 -2.05
C ARG A 279 -17.37 -1.37 -1.50
N ASN A 280 -16.75 -2.55 -1.56
CA ASN A 280 -15.32 -2.73 -1.33
C ASN A 280 -14.56 -2.16 -2.55
N ASN A 281 -14.39 -0.84 -2.59
CA ASN A 281 -13.78 -0.14 -3.73
C ASN A 281 -12.31 -0.54 -4.00
N TYR A 282 -11.64 -1.27 -3.10
CA TYR A 282 -10.26 -1.74 -3.31
C TYR A 282 -10.11 -2.73 -4.48
N CYS A 283 -11.19 -3.30 -5.03
CA CYS A 283 -11.14 -4.25 -6.15
C CYS A 283 -11.27 -3.61 -7.54
N GLU A 284 -11.32 -2.28 -7.62
CA GLU A 284 -11.37 -1.52 -8.87
C GLU A 284 -10.10 -1.72 -9.71
N PHE A 285 -10.21 -1.61 -11.04
CA PHE A 285 -9.09 -1.84 -11.96
C PHE A 285 -7.96 -0.81 -11.72
N GLU A 286 -8.36 0.40 -11.35
CA GLU A 286 -7.53 1.51 -10.90
C GLU A 286 -6.67 1.10 -9.69
N ASN A 287 -7.25 0.36 -8.74
CA ASN A 287 -6.51 -0.13 -7.57
C ASN A 287 -5.55 -1.26 -7.91
N LEU A 288 -5.91 -2.15 -8.84
CA LEU A 288 -4.97 -3.15 -9.37
C LEU A 288 -3.75 -2.45 -10.00
N VAL A 289 -3.98 -1.44 -10.83
CA VAL A 289 -2.90 -0.65 -11.45
C VAL A 289 -2.05 0.07 -10.40
N ALA A 290 -2.68 0.69 -9.40
CA ALA A 290 -1.95 1.34 -8.31
C ALA A 290 -1.07 0.35 -7.53
N HIS A 291 -1.58 -0.86 -7.26
CA HIS A 291 -0.81 -1.92 -6.62
C HIS A 291 0.35 -2.38 -7.49
N ALA A 292 0.14 -2.55 -8.80
CA ALA A 292 1.20 -2.94 -9.73
C ALA A 292 2.31 -1.89 -9.80
N LEU A 293 1.97 -0.59 -9.85
CA LEU A 293 2.92 0.52 -9.78
C LEU A 293 3.71 0.50 -8.47
N PHE A 294 3.01 0.29 -7.35
CA PHE A 294 3.63 0.17 -6.05
C PHE A 294 4.62 -1.01 -6.00
N CYS A 295 4.20 -2.22 -6.38
CA CYS A 295 5.05 -3.42 -6.39
C CYS A 295 6.28 -3.24 -7.28
N ALA A 296 6.10 -2.70 -8.50
CA ALA A 296 7.18 -2.46 -9.43
C ALA A 296 8.22 -1.47 -8.88
N SER A 297 7.78 -0.45 -8.14
CA SER A 297 8.68 0.55 -7.54
C SER A 297 9.62 -0.03 -6.47
N ARG A 298 9.30 -1.20 -5.89
CA ARG A 298 10.05 -1.82 -4.79
C ARG A 298 11.27 -2.63 -5.25
N LYS A 299 11.31 -3.06 -6.52
CA LYS A 299 12.25 -4.09 -7.05
C LYS A 299 13.74 -3.70 -7.10
N ASN A 300 14.10 -2.47 -6.73
CA ASN A 300 15.50 -2.06 -6.53
C ASN A 300 15.77 -1.48 -5.12
N GLY A 301 14.82 -1.68 -4.19
CA GLY A 301 14.95 -1.21 -2.83
C GLY A 301 14.79 0.29 -2.70
N VAL A 302 15.18 0.81 -1.54
CA VAL A 302 14.95 2.21 -1.16
C VAL A 302 15.71 3.23 -2.01
N ARG A 303 16.70 2.82 -2.81
CA ARG A 303 17.41 3.67 -3.79
C ARG A 303 16.50 4.13 -4.95
N GLY A 304 15.32 3.54 -5.07
CA GLY A 304 14.46 3.69 -6.25
C GLY A 304 14.98 2.87 -7.43
N ILE A 305 14.20 2.78 -8.49
CA ILE A 305 14.40 1.86 -9.61
C ILE A 305 14.50 2.61 -10.95
N ALA A 306 15.41 2.17 -11.82
CA ALA A 306 15.60 2.77 -13.13
C ALA A 306 14.42 2.46 -14.06
N PHE A 307 14.17 3.32 -15.06
CA PHE A 307 12.96 3.23 -15.88
C PHE A 307 12.80 1.90 -16.64
N ASN A 308 13.89 1.31 -17.13
CA ASN A 308 13.80 0.03 -17.84
C ASN A 308 13.30 -1.07 -16.89
N GLU A 309 13.98 -1.21 -15.75
CA GLU A 309 13.77 -2.21 -14.73
C GLU A 309 12.40 -2.06 -14.08
N PHE A 310 11.97 -0.82 -13.84
CA PHE A 310 10.62 -0.52 -13.39
C PHE A 310 9.57 -0.93 -14.41
N PHE A 311 9.75 -0.55 -15.68
CA PHE A 311 8.79 -0.90 -16.72
C PHE A 311 8.70 -2.42 -16.89
N PHE A 312 9.82 -3.12 -16.75
CA PHE A 312 9.84 -4.57 -16.73
C PHE A 312 9.03 -5.15 -15.59
N ALA A 313 9.33 -4.71 -14.36
CA ALA A 313 8.62 -5.13 -13.16
C ALA A 313 7.11 -4.81 -13.23
N LEU A 314 6.76 -3.64 -13.75
CA LEU A 314 5.36 -3.22 -13.90
C LEU A 314 4.57 -4.13 -14.81
N VAL A 315 5.13 -4.51 -15.97
CA VAL A 315 4.46 -5.45 -16.88
C VAL A 315 4.38 -6.84 -16.27
N ASP A 316 5.41 -7.29 -15.55
CA ASP A 316 5.45 -8.58 -14.85
C ASP A 316 4.30 -8.74 -13.83
N GLU A 317 3.89 -7.65 -13.17
CA GLU A 317 2.73 -7.64 -12.26
C GLU A 317 1.37 -7.96 -12.94
N PHE A 318 1.33 -8.02 -14.27
CA PHE A 318 0.17 -8.45 -15.07
C PHE A 318 0.37 -9.81 -15.76
N GLN A 319 1.50 -10.48 -15.55
CA GLN A 319 1.79 -11.79 -16.14
C GLN A 319 1.37 -12.93 -15.22
N ASP A 320 1.00 -14.06 -15.82
CA ASP A 320 0.70 -15.30 -15.09
C ASP A 320 1.97 -16.14 -14.90
N GLU A 321 2.90 -16.06 -15.88
CA GLU A 321 4.23 -16.66 -15.85
C GLU A 321 5.27 -15.61 -16.28
N PHE A 322 6.38 -15.53 -15.56
CA PHE A 322 7.49 -14.63 -15.90
C PHE A 322 8.08 -15.03 -17.26
N ASN A 323 7.96 -14.17 -18.25
CA ASN A 323 8.56 -14.40 -19.56
C ASN A 323 9.72 -13.41 -19.79
N PRO A 324 10.98 -13.83 -19.61
CA PRO A 324 12.12 -12.94 -19.76
C PRO A 324 12.22 -12.43 -21.20
N THR A 325 12.14 -11.12 -21.39
CA THR A 325 12.27 -10.50 -22.71
C THR A 325 13.50 -9.63 -22.83
N LYS A 326 13.98 -9.45 -24.06
CA LYS A 326 15.06 -8.51 -24.39
C LYS A 326 14.55 -7.06 -24.58
N PHE A 327 13.31 -6.77 -24.19
CA PHE A 327 12.63 -5.50 -24.51
C PHE A 327 13.16 -4.33 -23.67
N LYS A 328 14.06 -3.48 -24.17
CA LYS A 328 14.45 -2.27 -23.43
C LYS A 328 13.38 -1.18 -23.54
N ALA A 329 12.67 -0.86 -22.44
CA ALA A 329 11.63 0.17 -22.42
C ALA A 329 12.14 1.57 -22.81
N SER A 330 13.40 1.88 -22.50
CA SER A 330 14.12 3.09 -22.92
C SER A 330 14.17 3.28 -24.44
N ALA A 331 14.04 2.20 -25.24
CA ALA A 331 13.90 2.30 -26.68
C ALA A 331 12.61 3.02 -27.11
N LEU A 332 11.59 3.08 -26.25
CA LEU A 332 10.38 3.88 -26.48
C LEU A 332 10.66 5.38 -26.38
N LEU A 333 11.72 5.77 -25.64
CA LEU A 333 12.08 7.16 -25.35
C LEU A 333 13.13 7.74 -26.31
N GLU A 334 13.73 6.94 -27.19
CA GLU A 334 14.89 7.35 -28.01
C GLU A 334 14.66 8.61 -28.86
N ARG A 335 13.43 8.84 -29.31
CA ARG A 335 13.05 10.01 -30.13
C ARG A 335 12.54 11.19 -29.30
N TYR A 336 12.47 11.05 -27.98
CA TYR A 336 12.01 12.07 -27.04
C TYR A 336 13.18 12.49 -26.15
N ALA A 337 14.05 13.39 -26.65
CA ALA A 337 15.30 13.74 -25.97
C ALA A 337 15.09 14.21 -24.51
N GLY A 338 14.03 14.99 -24.26
CA GLY A 338 13.66 15.43 -22.91
C GLY A 338 13.29 14.27 -21.99
N LEU A 339 12.40 13.36 -22.44
CA LEU A 339 12.04 12.17 -21.68
C LEU A 339 13.22 11.22 -21.45
N LYS A 340 14.03 11.00 -22.49
CA LYS A 340 15.24 10.16 -22.40
C LYS A 340 16.20 10.71 -21.35
N LYS A 341 16.44 12.03 -21.36
CA LYS A 341 17.28 12.69 -20.36
C LYS A 341 16.66 12.56 -18.95
N LYS A 342 15.38 12.92 -18.81
CA LYS A 342 14.63 12.84 -17.54
C LYS A 342 14.75 11.47 -16.88
N PHE A 343 14.48 10.39 -17.62
CA PHE A 343 14.51 9.02 -17.11
C PHE A 343 15.90 8.35 -17.12
N ALA A 344 16.92 9.00 -17.67
CA ALA A 344 18.32 8.62 -17.47
C ALA A 344 18.90 9.22 -16.17
N GLU A 345 18.40 10.39 -15.77
CA GLU A 345 18.87 11.14 -14.59
C GLU A 345 17.99 10.90 -13.35
N THR A 346 16.76 10.41 -13.52
CA THR A 346 15.79 10.23 -12.43
C THR A 346 15.41 8.77 -12.24
N MET A 347 15.62 8.27 -11.03
CA MET A 347 15.11 6.97 -10.59
C MET A 347 13.65 7.11 -10.17
N ILE A 348 12.86 6.09 -10.45
CA ILE A 348 11.48 6.00 -9.99
C ILE A 348 11.53 5.66 -8.49
N PRO A 349 10.91 6.46 -7.63
CA PRO A 349 11.10 6.34 -6.19
C PRO A 349 10.44 5.09 -5.61
N PHE A 350 10.91 4.66 -4.44
CA PHE A 350 10.22 3.72 -3.57
C PHE A 350 8.96 4.39 -3.00
N VAL A 351 7.80 4.09 -3.59
CA VAL A 351 6.57 4.84 -3.30
C VAL A 351 5.87 4.37 -2.04
N ALA A 352 5.23 5.32 -1.36
CA ALA A 352 4.23 5.04 -0.33
C ALA A 352 3.03 4.29 -0.93
N PRO A 353 2.27 3.53 -0.12
CA PRO A 353 0.98 2.98 -0.53
C PRO A 353 0.09 4.04 -1.19
N PRO A 354 -0.80 3.67 -2.11
CA PRO A 354 -1.73 4.60 -2.73
C PRO A 354 -2.44 5.46 -1.68
N ASN A 355 -2.39 6.79 -1.84
CA ASN A 355 -3.03 7.77 -0.96
C ASN A 355 -2.43 7.90 0.45
N ALA A 356 -1.26 7.31 0.68
CA ALA A 356 -0.50 7.51 1.89
C ALA A 356 0.70 8.44 1.65
N ARG A 357 1.14 9.12 2.71
CA ARG A 357 2.34 9.96 2.68
C ARG A 357 3.41 9.32 3.54
N TRP A 358 4.64 9.31 3.05
CA TRP A 358 5.79 9.06 3.90
C TRP A 358 5.93 10.19 4.92
N PRO A 359 6.24 9.86 6.19
CA PRO A 359 6.61 10.86 7.19
C PRO A 359 7.84 11.66 6.76
N ASP A 360 7.96 12.89 7.25
CA ASP A 360 9.03 13.81 6.87
C ASP A 360 10.44 13.23 7.15
N TYR A 361 10.61 12.42 8.20
CA TYR A 361 11.89 11.78 8.51
C TYR A 361 12.30 10.73 7.46
N ILE A 362 11.34 10.07 6.79
CA ILE A 362 11.62 9.16 5.67
C ILE A 362 12.01 9.96 4.43
N LEU A 363 11.30 11.05 4.15
CA LEU A 363 11.62 11.94 3.02
C LEU A 363 12.97 12.65 3.23
N GLY A 364 13.35 12.93 4.48
CA GLY A 364 14.64 13.48 4.87
C GLY A 364 15.82 12.53 4.59
N ALA A 365 15.57 11.24 4.38
CA ALA A 365 16.59 10.31 3.89
C ALA A 365 16.87 10.43 2.38
N CYS A 366 16.10 11.26 1.65
CA CYS A 366 16.36 11.58 0.25
C CYS A 366 17.34 12.77 0.13
N GLY A 367 18.61 12.49 -0.16
CA GLY A 367 19.62 13.52 -0.48
C GLY A 367 20.27 14.26 0.71
N ALA A 368 21.40 14.94 0.38
CA ALA A 368 22.43 15.64 1.18
C ALA A 368 22.69 15.20 2.65
N GLY A 369 23.83 14.53 2.84
CA GLY A 369 24.34 14.01 4.12
C GLY A 369 24.56 12.51 4.00
N ASP A 370 23.46 11.77 4.18
CA ASP A 370 23.40 10.29 4.18
C ASP A 370 22.59 9.69 3.02
N GLY A 371 21.95 10.53 2.20
CA GLY A 371 20.80 10.09 1.40
C GLY A 371 21.14 9.52 0.04
N ASP A 372 21.39 8.22 -0.02
CA ASP A 372 21.37 7.41 -1.24
C ASP A 372 20.01 6.70 -1.47
N CYS A 373 19.02 7.06 -0.65
CA CYS A 373 17.62 6.64 -0.77
C CYS A 373 16.82 7.59 -1.68
N ASN A 374 15.70 7.09 -2.21
CA ASN A 374 14.78 7.79 -3.08
C ASN A 374 13.35 7.35 -2.78
N PHE A 375 12.72 8.02 -1.82
CA PHE A 375 11.31 7.85 -1.47
C PHE A 375 10.42 8.86 -2.20
N GLY A 376 9.19 8.45 -2.48
CA GLY A 376 8.22 9.27 -3.19
C GLY A 376 6.79 8.80 -2.93
N HIS A 377 5.85 9.33 -3.70
CA HIS A 377 4.43 9.07 -3.46
C HIS A 377 3.75 8.54 -4.72
N LEU A 378 2.88 7.55 -4.51
CA LEU A 378 1.88 7.14 -5.47
C LEU A 378 0.53 7.67 -4.99
N VAL A 379 -0.10 8.51 -5.80
CA VAL A 379 -1.38 9.12 -5.46
C VAL A 379 -2.45 8.56 -6.39
N ARG A 380 -3.56 8.07 -5.82
CA ARG A 380 -4.79 7.84 -6.58
C ARG A 380 -5.57 9.15 -6.55
N ALA A 381 -5.74 9.77 -7.70
CA ALA A 381 -6.49 11.01 -7.79
C ALA A 381 -7.98 10.76 -7.49
N LYS A 382 -8.70 11.83 -7.13
CA LYS A 382 -10.14 11.71 -6.88
C LYS A 382 -10.83 11.41 -8.21
N ASP A 383 -11.89 10.59 -8.20
CA ASP A 383 -12.64 10.25 -9.41
C ASP A 383 -13.15 11.50 -10.18
N SER A 384 -13.36 12.61 -9.47
CA SER A 384 -13.74 13.91 -10.05
C SER A 384 -12.61 14.65 -10.77
N GLU A 385 -11.34 14.31 -10.52
CA GLU A 385 -10.15 14.98 -11.04
C GLU A 385 -9.77 14.49 -12.45
N ARG A 386 -10.52 13.53 -13.01
CA ARG A 386 -10.34 12.96 -14.37
C ARG A 386 -8.89 12.53 -14.66
N LEU A 387 -8.22 12.05 -13.61
CA LEU A 387 -6.92 11.40 -13.57
C LEU A 387 -7.02 10.26 -12.56
N ASP A 388 -6.48 9.08 -12.85
CA ASP A 388 -6.61 7.94 -11.94
C ASP A 388 -5.45 7.86 -10.95
N CYS A 389 -4.20 7.89 -11.44
CA CYS A 389 -3.02 7.77 -10.59
C CYS A 389 -1.85 8.63 -11.10
N TYR A 390 -0.93 9.01 -10.22
CA TYR A 390 0.34 9.64 -10.63
C TYR A 390 1.45 9.40 -9.60
N VAL A 391 2.70 9.46 -10.07
CA VAL A 391 3.90 9.26 -9.24
C VAL A 391 4.61 10.59 -9.03
N MET A 392 4.92 10.90 -7.78
CA MET A 392 5.65 12.09 -7.35
C MET A 392 7.01 11.72 -6.78
N VAL A 393 8.03 12.50 -7.15
CA VAL A 393 9.34 12.51 -6.50
C VAL A 393 9.32 13.59 -5.42
N SER A 394 9.99 13.33 -4.29
CA SER A 394 10.12 14.32 -3.22
C SER A 394 10.69 15.64 -3.75
N GLY A 395 10.10 16.77 -3.34
CA GLY A 395 10.53 18.11 -3.75
C GLY A 395 10.13 18.57 -5.16
N SER A 396 9.39 17.76 -5.94
CA SER A 396 8.89 18.14 -7.27
C SER A 396 7.41 18.59 -7.23
N ASP A 397 7.09 19.70 -7.90
CA ASP A 397 5.70 20.13 -8.14
C ASP A 397 5.02 19.39 -9.31
N ASN A 398 5.82 18.75 -10.18
CA ASN A 398 5.36 18.04 -11.36
C ASN A 398 5.42 16.52 -11.13
N PRO A 399 4.45 15.74 -11.62
CA PRO A 399 4.53 14.29 -11.58
C PRO A 399 5.68 13.78 -12.45
N LEU A 400 6.31 12.69 -12.02
CA LEU A 400 7.30 11.97 -12.81
C LEU A 400 6.64 11.41 -14.08
N PHE A 401 5.49 10.75 -13.88
CA PHE A 401 4.54 10.34 -14.92
C PHE A 401 3.13 10.23 -14.33
N VAL A 402 2.14 10.23 -15.22
CA VAL A 402 0.72 10.09 -14.89
C VAL A 402 0.16 8.77 -15.43
N CYS A 403 -0.93 8.28 -14.82
CA CYS A 403 -1.55 7.01 -15.15
C CYS A 403 -3.07 7.15 -15.30
N GLU A 404 -3.60 6.51 -16.34
CA GLU A 404 -5.02 6.50 -16.70
C GLU A 404 -5.47 5.07 -16.93
N CYS A 405 -6.62 4.72 -16.40
CA CYS A 405 -7.14 3.37 -16.35
C CYS A 405 -8.46 3.30 -17.11
N LYS A 406 -8.43 2.67 -18.28
CA LYS A 406 -9.67 2.35 -18.98
C LYS A 406 -10.25 1.06 -18.42
N HIS A 407 -11.36 1.22 -17.70
CA HIS A 407 -12.14 0.13 -17.09
C HIS A 407 -12.12 -1.18 -17.91
N TRP A 408 -11.73 -2.26 -17.24
CA TRP A 408 -11.43 -3.64 -17.69
C TRP A 408 -12.39 -4.34 -18.69
N LYS A 409 -13.51 -3.74 -19.10
CA LYS A 409 -14.45 -4.29 -20.09
C LYS A 409 -14.67 -3.41 -21.31
N LYS A 410 -14.16 -2.17 -21.27
CA LYS A 410 -14.35 -1.21 -22.36
C LYS A 410 -13.08 -1.17 -23.17
N LYS A 411 -13.19 -1.53 -24.44
CA LYS A 411 -12.11 -1.34 -25.39
C LYS A 411 -11.76 0.15 -25.46
N LEU A 412 -10.47 0.45 -25.61
CA LEU A 412 -9.99 1.81 -25.79
C LEU A 412 -10.09 2.19 -27.28
N ASP A 413 -10.90 3.19 -27.59
CA ASP A 413 -11.01 3.75 -28.94
C ASP A 413 -10.34 5.12 -29.05
N SER A 414 -10.24 5.62 -30.28
CA SER A 414 -9.59 6.89 -30.56
C SER A 414 -10.30 8.07 -29.90
N GLY A 415 -11.64 8.07 -29.80
CA GLY A 415 -12.38 9.13 -29.14
C GLY A 415 -12.17 9.13 -27.62
N ALA A 416 -12.10 7.95 -27.01
CA ALA A 416 -11.76 7.80 -25.60
C ALA A 416 -10.32 8.25 -25.32
N MET A 417 -9.37 7.91 -26.19
CA MET A 417 -7.99 8.41 -26.08
C MET A 417 -7.92 9.93 -26.22
N GLU A 418 -8.63 10.52 -27.18
CA GLU A 418 -8.69 11.99 -27.32
C GLU A 418 -9.23 12.66 -26.04
N LYS A 419 -10.26 12.08 -25.41
CA LYS A 419 -10.81 12.56 -24.13
C LYS A 419 -9.85 12.43 -22.95
N ILE A 420 -9.04 11.38 -22.92
CA ILE A 420 -7.97 11.22 -21.91
C ILE A 420 -6.96 12.34 -22.07
N ILE A 421 -6.46 12.58 -23.29
CA ILE A 421 -5.47 13.63 -23.55
C ILE A 421 -6.04 15.02 -23.24
N GLU A 422 -7.30 15.29 -23.59
CA GLU A 422 -8.00 16.52 -23.20
C GLU A 422 -8.09 16.67 -21.68
N GLY A 423 -8.41 15.60 -20.95
CA GLY A 423 -8.45 15.60 -19.48
C GLY A 423 -7.08 15.89 -18.87
N LEU A 424 -6.04 15.22 -19.35
CA LEU A 424 -4.67 15.42 -18.89
C LEU A 424 -4.15 16.82 -19.20
N ASN A 425 -4.54 17.43 -20.32
CA ASN A 425 -4.11 18.79 -20.70
C ASN A 425 -5.00 19.90 -20.08
N ALA A 426 -6.13 19.56 -19.46
CA ALA A 426 -7.00 20.55 -18.85
C ALA A 426 -6.31 21.20 -17.65
N GLU A 427 -6.26 22.54 -17.63
CA GLU A 427 -5.79 23.27 -16.45
C GLU A 427 -6.71 22.96 -15.27
N TYR A 428 -6.13 22.49 -14.18
CA TYR A 428 -6.87 22.25 -12.96
C TYR A 428 -7.18 23.57 -12.26
N THR A 429 -8.46 23.95 -12.21
CA THR A 429 -8.94 25.20 -11.61
C THR A 429 -9.40 25.06 -10.15
N GLY A 430 -9.26 23.86 -9.55
CA GLY A 430 -9.70 23.61 -8.19
C GLY A 430 -8.82 24.28 -7.13
N ARG A 431 -9.45 24.77 -6.05
CA ARG A 431 -8.73 25.37 -4.90
C ARG A 431 -7.83 24.34 -4.20
N ALA A 432 -6.76 24.83 -3.56
CA ALA A 432 -5.88 24.03 -2.70
C ALA A 432 -6.70 23.20 -1.69
N GLY A 433 -6.26 21.97 -1.42
CA GLY A 433 -6.88 21.13 -0.39
C GLY A 433 -6.77 21.76 1.00
N ARG A 434 -7.54 21.25 1.97
CA ARG A 434 -7.57 21.74 3.37
C ARG A 434 -6.18 21.83 4.02
N ASP A 435 -5.20 21.08 3.53
CA ASP A 435 -3.87 20.93 4.13
C ASP A 435 -2.84 21.97 3.68
N GLY A 436 -3.23 23.01 2.93
CA GLY A 436 -2.31 24.06 2.49
C GLY A 436 -1.25 23.64 1.46
N GLN A 437 -1.20 22.36 1.07
CA GLN A 437 -0.32 21.89 0.00
C GLN A 437 -0.81 22.33 -1.38
N ARG A 438 0.12 22.87 -2.17
CA ARG A 438 -0.09 23.19 -3.59
C ARG A 438 -0.34 21.88 -4.34
N LYS A 439 -1.48 21.75 -5.01
CA LYS A 439 -1.79 20.56 -5.80
C LYS A 439 -0.80 20.43 -6.98
N PRO A 440 -0.42 19.20 -7.36
CA PRO A 440 0.57 18.97 -8.40
C PRO A 440 0.07 19.45 -9.77
N LYS A 441 0.99 19.93 -10.60
CA LYS A 441 0.68 20.45 -11.95
C LYS A 441 0.65 19.32 -12.97
N TRP A 442 -0.28 18.38 -12.85
CA TRP A 442 -0.34 17.22 -13.74
C TRP A 442 -0.56 17.56 -15.21
N HIS A 443 -1.08 18.75 -15.53
CA HIS A 443 -1.20 19.23 -16.92
C HIS A 443 0.16 19.38 -17.62
N ASN A 444 1.24 19.51 -16.86
CA ASN A 444 2.63 19.50 -17.34
C ASN A 444 3.19 18.07 -17.46
N TRP A 445 2.35 17.09 -17.76
CA TRP A 445 2.80 15.72 -17.98
C TRP A 445 3.63 15.61 -19.28
N ASP A 446 4.71 14.83 -19.22
CA ASP A 446 5.53 14.45 -20.37
C ASP A 446 5.33 12.97 -20.76
N LEU A 447 5.06 12.12 -19.77
CA LEU A 447 4.82 10.69 -19.94
C LEU A 447 3.50 10.30 -19.27
N ALA A 448 2.63 9.65 -20.03
CA ALA A 448 1.41 9.04 -19.53
C ALA A 448 1.39 7.54 -19.81
N LEU A 449 1.01 6.75 -18.79
CA LEU A 449 0.74 5.33 -18.92
C LEU A 449 -0.77 5.12 -18.96
N VAL A 450 -1.28 4.51 -20.02
CA VAL A 450 -2.72 4.22 -20.17
C VAL A 450 -2.93 2.73 -20.11
N PHE A 451 -3.60 2.25 -19.06
CA PHE A 451 -3.91 0.83 -18.88
C PHE A 451 -5.28 0.53 -19.49
N CYS A 452 -5.38 -0.51 -20.31
CA CYS A 452 -6.66 -0.94 -20.85
C CYS A 452 -6.70 -2.45 -21.10
N TYR A 453 -7.91 -2.99 -21.11
CA TYR A 453 -8.17 -4.39 -21.48
C TYR A 453 -7.70 -4.68 -22.91
N GLU A 454 -8.20 -3.89 -23.88
CA GLU A 454 -7.92 -4.08 -25.30
C GLU A 454 -8.05 -2.74 -26.01
N LEU A 455 -7.22 -2.53 -27.02
CA LEU A 455 -7.33 -1.41 -27.93
C LEU A 455 -8.24 -1.79 -29.11
N THR A 456 -9.23 -0.95 -29.44
CA THR A 456 -9.96 -1.10 -30.71
C THR A 456 -9.03 -0.77 -31.89
N GLN A 457 -9.42 -1.14 -33.11
CA GLN A 457 -8.72 -0.67 -34.30
C GLN A 457 -8.73 0.87 -34.34
N PHE A 458 -7.61 1.48 -34.00
CA PHE A 458 -7.36 2.88 -34.32
C PHE A 458 -7.32 2.98 -35.83
N LYS A 459 -8.36 3.58 -36.43
CA LYS A 459 -8.25 4.04 -37.82
C LYS A 459 -7.02 4.94 -37.83
N GLN A 460 -5.96 4.53 -38.53
CA GLN A 460 -4.78 5.36 -38.75
C GLN A 460 -5.27 6.66 -39.38
N LYS A 461 -5.50 7.68 -38.55
CA LYS A 461 -5.64 9.04 -39.03
C LYS A 461 -4.27 9.33 -39.64
N LYS A 462 -4.23 9.70 -40.93
CA LYS A 462 -2.98 10.16 -41.57
C LYS A 462 -2.27 11.11 -40.59
N VAL A 463 -0.94 11.09 -40.53
CA VAL A 463 -0.12 11.86 -39.58
C VAL A 463 -0.51 13.36 -39.49
N GLY A 464 -1.16 13.92 -40.52
CA GLY A 464 -1.72 15.29 -40.52
C GLY A 464 -3.15 15.48 -39.97
N ALA A 465 -3.84 14.45 -39.49
CA ALA A 465 -5.21 14.51 -38.95
C ALA A 465 -5.28 14.26 -37.44
N TRP A 466 -4.13 14.15 -36.77
CA TRP A 466 -4.03 14.07 -35.31
C TRP A 466 -3.95 15.47 -34.70
N LYS A 467 -4.89 15.81 -33.81
CA LYS A 467 -5.03 17.17 -33.27
C LYS A 467 -4.04 17.51 -32.13
N PHE A 468 -3.40 16.49 -31.54
CA PHE A 468 -2.41 16.71 -30.47
C PHE A 468 -1.00 16.62 -31.05
N HIS A 469 -0.59 17.71 -31.71
CA HIS A 469 0.77 17.84 -32.24
C HIS A 469 1.81 17.60 -31.15
N GLY A 470 2.87 16.85 -31.48
CA GLY A 470 3.95 16.54 -30.53
C GLY A 470 3.62 15.48 -29.47
N THR A 471 2.46 14.81 -29.54
CA THR A 471 2.12 13.67 -28.67
C THR A 471 2.15 12.36 -29.45
N GLY A 472 3.07 11.46 -29.11
CA GLY A 472 3.14 10.12 -29.70
C GLY A 472 2.40 9.08 -28.87
N ILE A 473 1.97 7.99 -29.53
CA ILE A 473 1.22 6.89 -28.89
C ILE A 473 1.79 5.55 -29.34
N VAL A 474 2.23 4.77 -28.36
CA VAL A 474 2.70 3.39 -28.53
C VAL A 474 1.87 2.45 -27.67
N THR A 475 1.56 1.28 -28.18
CA THR A 475 1.00 0.19 -27.37
C THR A 475 2.08 -0.80 -27.00
N VAL A 476 1.93 -1.41 -25.83
CA VAL A 476 2.69 -2.57 -25.36
C VAL A 476 1.68 -3.57 -24.83
N ASP A 477 1.67 -4.76 -25.41
CA ASP A 477 0.87 -5.87 -24.90
C ASP A 477 1.57 -6.51 -23.70
N CYS A 478 0.92 -6.50 -22.53
CA CYS A 478 1.54 -6.95 -21.29
C CYS A 478 1.76 -8.47 -21.24
N LYS A 479 1.09 -9.26 -22.09
CA LYS A 479 1.25 -10.73 -22.12
C LYS A 479 2.34 -11.15 -23.11
N THR A 480 2.40 -10.49 -24.26
CA THR A 480 3.29 -10.87 -25.38
C THR A 480 4.50 -9.95 -25.54
N TRP A 481 4.55 -8.82 -24.84
CA TRP A 481 5.55 -7.75 -24.99
C TRP A 481 5.60 -7.12 -26.39
N VAL A 482 4.60 -7.39 -27.23
CA VAL A 482 4.53 -6.83 -28.58
C VAL A 482 4.27 -5.33 -28.47
N LYS A 483 5.19 -4.54 -29.03
CA LYS A 483 5.01 -3.09 -29.18
C LYS A 483 4.47 -2.72 -30.56
N LYS A 484 3.57 -1.73 -30.62
CA LYS A 484 3.07 -1.18 -31.88
C LYS A 484 2.85 0.32 -31.76
N TRP A 485 3.43 1.09 -32.68
CA TRP A 485 3.15 2.52 -32.78
C TRP A 485 1.78 2.74 -33.43
N ILE A 486 0.92 3.51 -32.77
CA ILE A 486 -0.36 3.98 -33.32
C ILE A 486 -0.15 5.30 -34.01
N ILE A 487 0.51 6.22 -33.29
CA ILE A 487 0.91 7.52 -33.78
C ILE A 487 2.40 7.52 -33.72
N GLU A 488 3.00 7.47 -34.90
CA GLU A 488 4.45 7.38 -35.02
C GLU A 488 5.13 8.57 -34.36
N PRO A 489 6.32 8.35 -33.80
CA PRO A 489 7.10 9.38 -33.13
C PRO A 489 7.57 10.40 -34.17
N GLY A 490 6.89 11.55 -34.22
CA GLY A 490 7.46 12.83 -34.65
C GLY A 490 8.29 13.45 -33.53
N ALA A 491 9.05 14.51 -33.81
CA ALA A 491 9.71 15.31 -32.78
C ALA A 491 8.62 15.88 -31.85
N GLY A 492 8.37 15.19 -30.74
CA GLY A 492 7.31 15.48 -29.80
C GLY A 492 7.87 15.59 -28.39
N GLU A 493 7.13 16.29 -27.53
CA GLU A 493 7.48 16.48 -26.12
C GLU A 493 6.82 15.43 -25.23
N LYS A 494 5.66 14.91 -25.65
CA LYS A 494 4.82 14.03 -24.84
C LYS A 494 4.69 12.62 -25.43
N LEU A 495 4.72 11.61 -24.57
CA LEU A 495 4.54 10.21 -24.94
C LEU A 495 3.43 9.56 -24.12
N ILE A 496 2.58 8.81 -24.80
CA ILE A 496 1.60 7.91 -24.18
C ILE A 496 2.00 6.47 -24.47
N ILE A 497 2.21 5.69 -23.41
CA ILE A 497 2.40 4.25 -23.49
C ILE A 497 1.11 3.57 -23.05
N VAL A 498 0.44 2.91 -23.99
CA VAL A 498 -0.78 2.14 -23.74
C VAL A 498 -0.40 0.71 -23.37
N LEU A 499 -0.61 0.33 -22.12
CA LEU A 499 -0.40 -1.01 -21.59
C LEU A 499 -1.68 -1.82 -21.76
N GLN A 500 -1.68 -2.75 -22.74
CA GLN A 500 -2.79 -3.65 -22.99
C GLN A 500 -2.66 -4.85 -22.06
N THR A 501 -3.50 -4.90 -21.03
CA THR A 501 -3.46 -5.96 -20.01
C THR A 501 -4.09 -7.26 -20.50
N GLY A 502 -4.87 -7.21 -21.58
CA GLY A 502 -5.69 -8.33 -22.06
C GLY A 502 -6.87 -8.60 -21.14
N SER A 503 -7.51 -9.76 -21.35
CA SER A 503 -8.46 -10.32 -20.38
C SER A 503 -7.71 -10.68 -19.12
N LEU A 504 -7.69 -9.74 -18.19
CA LEU A 504 -7.68 -10.08 -16.79
C LEU A 504 -9.10 -10.58 -16.52
N PHE A 505 -9.22 -11.90 -16.32
CA PHE A 505 -10.46 -12.66 -16.09
C PHE A 505 -11.22 -13.09 -17.34
#